data_AF-A0A355CA61-F1
#
_entry.id   AF-A0A355CA61-F1
#
_cell.length_a   1.000
_cell.length_b   1.000
_cell.length_c   1.000
_cell.angle_alpha   90.00
_cell.angle_beta   90.00
_cell.angle_gamma   90.00
#
_symmetry.space_group_name_H-M   'P 1'
#
loop_
_entity.id
_entity.type
_entity.pdbx_description
1 polymer ?
#
loop_
_entity_poly.entity_id
_entity_poly.type
_entity_poly.pdbx_seq_one_letter_code
_entity_poly.pdbx_strand_id
1 'polypeptide(L)'
;MKISTYVASILWLICSLSTAQENKNQGNKNLPLEQLTGYSQTYYFSPGCKERADKIAAFIENAVSYFRKEIAFTPKTTLFILAPQHWEQYARFPVYGMPHNLDYYRLAVASEDNPFWKSFLPSLEQLPPALVERIQNAYRQTDGSYSMQPFFDLLALHEMGHSYHAQAGLKMHRKWLSELFVNIMLHSFVAEKQPELLPALETFPEMVIGAGSSEYRYTSLVDFENNYDDAGKGMTSKNYGWYQSNFHHAAKQIYNAGGSRVVKELWIALKEHQQEMKDNELVDMLRKEVHPSVADVYLKWNQKQ
;
A
#
# COMPACT_ATOMS: atom_id res chain seq x y z
N MET A 1 14.79 26.71 18.43
CA MET A 1 15.73 26.25 17.40
C MET A 1 14.91 25.62 16.29
N LYS A 2 14.86 26.24 15.11
CA LYS A 2 13.83 26.01 14.08
C LYS A 2 14.14 24.74 13.27
N ILE A 3 13.33 23.69 13.42
CA ILE A 3 13.36 22.45 12.61
C ILE A 3 12.49 22.61 11.33
N SER A 4 12.23 23.85 10.89
CA SER A 4 11.09 24.21 10.03
C SER A 4 11.37 24.27 8.52
N THR A 5 12.46 23.68 8.00
CA THR A 5 12.85 23.95 6.58
C THR A 5 13.46 22.79 5.79
N TYR A 6 13.17 21.52 6.11
CA TYR A 6 13.85 20.40 5.43
C TYR A 6 12.99 19.45 4.57
N VAL A 7 11.75 19.80 4.18
CA VAL A 7 10.99 19.02 3.17
C VAL A 7 10.57 19.85 1.95
N ALA A 8 10.81 21.17 1.97
CA ALA A 8 10.58 22.03 0.83
C ALA A 8 11.80 22.01 -0.09
N SER A 9 11.87 21.05 -1.03
CA SER A 9 12.42 21.20 -2.40
C SER A 9 12.96 19.90 -2.99
N ILE A 10 12.16 18.85 -3.20
CA ILE A 10 12.49 17.81 -4.20
C ILE A 10 11.20 17.31 -4.84
N LEU A 11 10.70 18.06 -5.84
CA LEU A 11 9.85 17.57 -6.94
C LEU A 11 9.57 18.71 -7.92
N TRP A 12 10.65 19.30 -8.43
CA TRP A 12 10.61 20.22 -9.58
C TRP A 12 11.80 19.92 -10.48
N LEU A 13 11.83 18.73 -11.07
CA LEU A 13 12.62 18.47 -12.28
C LEU A 13 12.12 17.19 -12.98
N ILE A 14 10.91 17.23 -13.55
CA ILE A 14 10.54 16.31 -14.64
C ILE A 14 9.95 17.15 -15.77
N CYS A 15 10.80 18.02 -16.31
CA CYS A 15 10.72 18.46 -17.69
C CYS A 15 12.17 18.56 -18.17
N SER A 16 12.50 17.83 -19.24
CA SER A 16 13.77 17.88 -19.98
C SER A 16 14.90 16.94 -19.51
N LEU A 17 14.67 15.62 -19.53
CA LEU A 17 15.70 14.64 -19.95
C LEU A 17 15.01 13.51 -20.73
N SER A 18 14.36 13.88 -21.82
CA SER A 18 14.03 12.96 -22.90
C SER A 18 15.15 13.05 -23.91
N THR A 19 16.17 12.20 -23.77
CA THR A 19 17.16 11.74 -24.78
C THR A 19 18.42 11.15 -24.13
N ALA A 20 18.32 9.96 -23.50
CA ALA A 20 19.47 9.06 -23.30
C ALA A 20 19.03 7.68 -22.79
N GLN A 21 18.03 7.08 -23.43
CA GLN A 21 17.76 5.64 -23.26
C GLN A 21 17.38 5.03 -24.60
N GLU A 22 18.08 5.44 -25.65
CA GLU A 22 18.18 4.67 -26.88
C GLU A 22 19.42 3.79 -26.82
N ASN A 23 19.27 2.55 -27.27
CA ASN A 23 20.29 1.50 -27.42
C ASN A 23 20.56 0.61 -26.21
N LYS A 24 19.57 -0.25 -25.87
CA LYS A 24 19.80 -1.68 -25.55
C LYS A 24 18.57 -2.61 -25.49
N ASN A 25 17.35 -2.16 -25.80
CA ASN A 25 16.11 -2.96 -25.64
C ASN A 25 15.32 -3.20 -26.94
N GLN A 26 15.97 -3.59 -28.04
CA GLN A 26 15.25 -4.04 -29.26
C GLN A 26 14.94 -5.54 -29.30
N GLY A 27 15.30 -6.32 -28.28
CA GLY A 27 15.14 -7.78 -28.29
C GLY A 27 13.84 -8.36 -27.70
N ASN A 28 13.04 -7.62 -26.93
CA ASN A 28 12.08 -8.25 -26.00
C ASN A 28 10.64 -7.68 -26.00
N LYS A 29 10.23 -6.89 -26.99
CA LYS A 29 8.89 -6.26 -26.98
C LYS A 29 7.71 -7.21 -27.25
N ASN A 30 7.94 -8.50 -27.54
CA ASN A 30 6.91 -9.43 -28.01
C ASN A 30 6.89 -10.81 -27.33
N LEU A 31 7.66 -11.05 -26.25
CA LEU A 31 7.54 -12.35 -25.57
C LEU A 31 6.26 -12.39 -24.73
N PRO A 32 5.42 -13.44 -24.83
CA PRO A 32 4.27 -13.58 -23.97
C PRO A 32 4.70 -13.67 -22.50
N LEU A 33 3.81 -13.29 -21.58
CA LEU A 33 4.04 -13.54 -20.15
C LEU A 33 4.07 -15.05 -19.89
N GLU A 34 4.89 -15.46 -18.94
CA GLU A 34 4.91 -16.82 -18.40
C GLU A 34 3.93 -16.94 -17.24
N GLN A 35 3.40 -18.14 -16.98
CA GLN A 35 2.49 -18.39 -15.86
C GLN A 35 3.20 -19.21 -14.78
N LEU A 36 3.10 -18.80 -13.52
CA LEU A 36 3.47 -19.67 -12.40
C LEU A 36 2.35 -20.69 -12.15
N THR A 37 2.74 -21.95 -11.93
CA THR A 37 1.82 -23.05 -11.63
C THR A 37 2.00 -23.52 -10.19
N GLY A 38 1.00 -24.18 -9.62
CA GLY A 38 1.06 -24.75 -8.26
C GLY A 38 0.54 -23.82 -7.15
N TYR A 39 0.02 -22.65 -7.49
CA TYR A 39 -0.57 -21.69 -6.55
C TYR A 39 -2.10 -21.64 -6.68
N SER A 40 -2.79 -21.07 -5.68
CA SER A 40 -4.26 -20.98 -5.66
C SER A 40 -4.81 -19.82 -6.49
N GLN A 41 -4.04 -18.73 -6.59
CA GLN A 41 -4.31 -17.60 -7.48
C GLN A 41 -3.59 -17.76 -8.82
N THR A 42 -3.97 -16.93 -9.80
CA THR A 42 -3.28 -16.89 -11.09
C THR A 42 -2.14 -15.87 -11.04
N TYR A 43 -0.95 -16.27 -11.47
CA TYR A 43 0.21 -15.37 -11.55
C TYR A 43 0.83 -15.44 -12.93
N TYR A 44 0.94 -14.28 -13.58
CA TYR A 44 1.69 -14.09 -14.81
C TYR A 44 2.91 -13.23 -14.54
N PHE A 45 4.04 -13.53 -15.18
CA PHE A 45 5.27 -12.77 -14.99
C PHE A 45 6.04 -12.58 -16.29
N SER A 46 6.82 -11.52 -16.37
CA SER A 46 7.73 -11.29 -17.49
C SER A 46 8.83 -12.37 -17.54
N PRO A 47 9.23 -12.87 -18.73
CA PRO A 47 10.33 -13.81 -18.87
C PRO A 47 11.61 -13.33 -18.17
N GLY A 48 12.29 -14.24 -17.50
CA GLY A 48 13.47 -13.96 -16.67
C GLY A 48 13.17 -13.49 -15.24
N CYS A 49 11.91 -13.27 -14.88
CA CYS A 49 11.52 -12.79 -13.54
C CYS A 49 10.97 -13.89 -12.62
N LYS A 50 11.22 -15.17 -12.90
CA LYS A 50 10.59 -16.28 -12.17
C LYS A 50 10.86 -16.26 -10.66
N GLU A 51 12.11 -16.07 -10.25
CA GLU A 51 12.47 -16.05 -8.81
C GLU A 51 11.73 -14.94 -8.06
N ARG A 52 11.65 -13.76 -8.67
CA ARG A 52 10.88 -12.65 -8.14
C ARG A 52 9.40 -13.01 -8.04
N ALA A 53 8.87 -13.62 -9.10
CA ALA A 53 7.47 -13.98 -9.18
C ALA A 53 7.10 -14.99 -8.09
N ASP A 54 7.95 -15.99 -7.85
CA ASP A 54 7.77 -16.96 -6.77
C ASP A 54 7.77 -16.31 -5.39
N LYS A 55 8.66 -15.33 -5.13
CA LYS A 55 8.69 -14.60 -3.85
C LYS A 55 7.39 -13.84 -3.58
N ILE A 56 6.88 -13.11 -4.59
CA ILE A 56 5.61 -12.37 -4.47
C ILE A 56 4.43 -13.33 -4.35
N ALA A 57 4.39 -14.40 -5.14
CA ALA A 57 3.35 -15.41 -5.08
C ALA A 57 3.29 -16.07 -3.70
N ALA A 58 4.44 -16.48 -3.14
CA ALA A 58 4.52 -17.08 -1.82
C ALA A 58 4.00 -16.13 -0.72
N PHE A 59 4.35 -14.84 -0.78
CA PHE A 59 3.81 -13.83 0.14
C PHE A 59 2.27 -13.76 0.08
N ILE A 60 1.72 -13.65 -1.13
CA ILE A 60 0.27 -13.58 -1.35
C ILE A 60 -0.44 -14.86 -0.92
N GLU A 61 0.09 -16.03 -1.25
CA GLU A 61 -0.52 -17.33 -0.91
C GLU A 61 -0.53 -17.59 0.59
N ASN A 62 0.51 -17.15 1.31
CA ASN A 62 0.52 -17.18 2.77
C ASN A 62 -0.59 -16.30 3.34
N ALA A 63 -0.80 -15.10 2.79
CA ALA A 63 -1.88 -14.20 3.19
C ALA A 63 -3.26 -14.80 2.86
N VAL A 64 -3.43 -15.39 1.68
CA VAL A 64 -4.65 -16.12 1.29
C VAL A 64 -4.96 -17.25 2.27
N SER A 65 -3.97 -18.08 2.60
CA SER A 65 -4.19 -19.17 3.56
C SER A 65 -4.52 -18.66 4.96
N TYR A 66 -3.98 -17.50 5.36
CA TYR A 66 -4.31 -16.86 6.63
C TYR A 66 -5.75 -16.34 6.64
N PHE A 67 -6.12 -15.48 5.69
CA PHE A 67 -7.46 -14.89 5.67
C PHE A 67 -8.58 -15.89 5.38
N ARG A 68 -8.30 -16.95 4.62
CA ARG A 68 -9.26 -18.06 4.48
C ARG A 68 -9.66 -18.65 5.85
N LYS A 69 -8.74 -18.69 6.82
CA LYS A 69 -9.04 -19.16 8.19
C LYS A 69 -9.76 -18.10 9.01
N GLU A 70 -9.34 -16.84 8.90
CA GLU A 70 -9.89 -15.75 9.73
C GLU A 70 -11.30 -15.32 9.34
N ILE A 71 -11.56 -15.20 8.04
CA ILE A 71 -12.80 -14.61 7.49
C ILE A 71 -13.57 -15.54 6.55
N ALA A 72 -13.13 -16.80 6.40
CA ALA A 72 -13.80 -17.82 5.58
C ALA A 72 -14.09 -17.39 4.13
N PHE A 73 -13.23 -16.52 3.57
CA PHE A 73 -13.36 -16.01 2.22
C PHE A 73 -12.00 -15.99 1.50
N THR A 74 -12.01 -16.17 0.19
CA THR A 74 -10.83 -16.06 -0.66
C THR A 74 -11.26 -15.45 -2.00
N PRO A 75 -10.75 -14.27 -2.38
CA PRO A 75 -11.04 -13.70 -3.68
C PRO A 75 -10.32 -14.51 -4.76
N LYS A 76 -10.79 -14.38 -5.99
CA LYS A 76 -10.08 -14.85 -7.18
C LYS A 76 -9.29 -13.70 -7.78
N THR A 77 -7.98 -13.83 -7.88
CA THR A 77 -7.13 -12.80 -8.45
C THR A 77 -6.18 -13.33 -9.52
N THR A 78 -5.78 -12.42 -10.41
CA THR A 78 -4.68 -12.56 -11.35
C THR A 78 -3.65 -11.49 -11.04
N LEU A 79 -2.45 -11.88 -10.62
CA LEU A 79 -1.31 -10.98 -10.44
C LEU A 79 -0.44 -10.95 -11.69
N PHE A 80 -0.12 -9.75 -12.15
CA PHE A 80 0.90 -9.51 -13.17
C PHE A 80 2.18 -9.00 -12.52
N ILE A 81 3.27 -9.74 -12.66
CA ILE A 81 4.59 -9.42 -12.08
C ILE A 81 5.51 -9.02 -13.23
N LEU A 82 5.60 -7.72 -13.46
CA LEU A 82 5.96 -7.17 -14.77
C LEU A 82 7.33 -6.50 -14.72
N ALA A 83 8.20 -6.88 -15.64
CA ALA A 83 9.37 -6.12 -16.03
C ALA A 83 8.99 -4.88 -16.87
N PRO A 84 9.86 -3.87 -17.01
CA PRO A 84 9.52 -2.60 -17.66
C PRO A 84 8.94 -2.76 -19.07
N GLN A 85 9.45 -3.70 -19.87
CA GLN A 85 9.00 -3.92 -21.24
C GLN A 85 7.53 -4.36 -21.38
N HIS A 86 6.93 -4.91 -20.32
CA HIS A 86 5.53 -5.34 -20.31
C HIS A 86 4.62 -4.42 -19.51
N TRP A 87 5.18 -3.42 -18.81
CA TRP A 87 4.41 -2.58 -17.90
C TRP A 87 3.31 -1.79 -18.62
N GLU A 88 3.64 -1.08 -19.70
CA GLU A 88 2.68 -0.27 -20.45
C GLU A 88 1.51 -1.11 -20.97
N GLN A 89 1.79 -2.31 -21.47
CA GLN A 89 0.79 -3.21 -22.03
C GLN A 89 -0.16 -3.78 -20.96
N TYR A 90 0.38 -4.26 -19.84
CA TYR A 90 -0.39 -5.05 -18.89
C TYR A 90 -0.81 -4.28 -17.64
N ALA A 91 -0.02 -3.30 -17.17
CA ALA A 91 -0.35 -2.51 -15.99
C ALA A 91 -1.24 -1.31 -16.33
N ARG A 92 -1.09 -0.73 -17.53
CA ARG A 92 -1.87 0.45 -17.98
C ARG A 92 -1.75 1.66 -17.02
N PHE A 93 -0.61 1.76 -16.34
CA PHE A 93 -0.28 2.84 -15.41
C PHE A 93 1.03 3.50 -15.82
N PRO A 94 1.15 4.84 -15.80
CA PRO A 94 2.31 5.53 -16.37
C PRO A 94 3.60 5.35 -15.57
N VAL A 95 3.52 5.06 -14.27
CA VAL A 95 4.69 4.94 -13.40
C VAL A 95 5.04 3.47 -13.16
N TYR A 96 6.18 3.03 -13.69
CA TYR A 96 6.73 1.71 -13.37
C TYR A 96 7.09 1.62 -11.89
N GLY A 97 6.57 0.62 -11.20
CA GLY A 97 6.87 0.36 -9.79
C GLY A 97 5.67 0.49 -8.86
N MET A 98 4.63 1.27 -9.19
CA MET A 98 3.47 1.44 -8.32
C MET A 98 2.54 0.21 -8.39
N PRO A 99 2.36 -0.58 -7.31
CA PRO A 99 1.34 -1.62 -7.25
C PRO A 99 -0.05 -0.99 -7.39
N HIS A 100 -0.94 -1.63 -8.15
CA HIS A 100 -2.32 -1.18 -8.28
C HIS A 100 -3.23 -2.29 -8.79
N ASN A 101 -4.50 -2.24 -8.41
CA ASN A 101 -5.56 -2.95 -9.10
C ASN A 101 -5.82 -2.38 -10.50
N LEU A 102 -5.97 -3.26 -11.49
CA LEU A 102 -6.60 -2.93 -12.78
C LEU A 102 -8.12 -3.01 -12.70
N ASP A 103 -8.60 -3.93 -11.85
CA ASP A 103 -9.98 -4.10 -11.42
C ASP A 103 -9.98 -4.99 -10.17
N TYR A 104 -11.17 -5.42 -9.72
CA TYR A 104 -11.31 -6.26 -8.53
C TYR A 104 -10.78 -7.69 -8.68
N TYR A 105 -10.33 -8.12 -9.86
CA TYR A 105 -9.78 -9.45 -10.13
C TYR A 105 -8.32 -9.41 -10.59
N ARG A 106 -7.81 -8.26 -11.03
CA ARG A 106 -6.49 -8.13 -11.65
C ARG A 106 -5.69 -7.04 -10.96
N LEU A 107 -4.42 -7.32 -10.66
CA LEU A 107 -3.48 -6.33 -10.14
C LEU A 107 -2.09 -6.52 -10.74
N ALA A 108 -1.32 -5.43 -10.78
CA ALA A 108 0.02 -5.40 -11.33
C ALA A 108 1.04 -4.95 -10.27
N VAL A 109 2.22 -5.57 -10.32
CA VAL A 109 3.38 -5.26 -9.48
C VAL A 109 4.65 -5.31 -10.32
N ALA A 110 5.67 -4.52 -9.96
CA ALA A 110 6.93 -4.51 -10.69
C ALA A 110 7.83 -5.69 -10.30
N SER A 111 8.54 -6.23 -11.29
CA SER A 111 9.41 -7.40 -11.10
C SER A 111 10.82 -7.05 -10.66
N GLU A 112 11.19 -5.77 -10.64
CA GLU A 112 12.54 -5.34 -10.30
C GLU A 112 12.55 -3.96 -9.63
N ASP A 113 13.63 -3.72 -8.89
CA ASP A 113 13.92 -2.44 -8.29
C ASP A 113 13.96 -1.32 -9.34
N ASN A 114 13.55 -0.11 -8.96
CA ASN A 114 13.35 0.97 -9.91
C ASN A 114 13.57 2.37 -9.31
N PRO A 115 13.77 3.40 -10.16
CA PRO A 115 13.99 4.77 -9.70
C PRO A 115 12.82 5.34 -8.88
N PHE A 116 11.58 4.89 -9.15
CA PHE A 116 10.42 5.37 -8.42
C PHE A 116 10.51 4.95 -6.94
N TRP A 117 10.77 3.68 -6.65
CA TRP A 117 10.95 3.19 -5.26
C TRP A 117 12.11 3.86 -4.53
N LYS A 118 13.23 4.11 -5.23
CA LYS A 118 14.39 4.79 -4.66
C LYS A 118 14.10 6.25 -4.31
N SER A 119 13.20 6.91 -5.05
CA SER A 119 12.94 8.34 -4.88
C SER A 119 12.20 8.71 -3.58
N PHE A 120 11.62 7.74 -2.89
CA PHE A 120 10.94 7.95 -1.60
C PHE A 120 11.88 8.05 -0.40
N LEU A 121 13.15 7.68 -0.55
CA LEU A 121 14.12 7.78 0.54
C LEU A 121 14.88 9.11 0.47
N PRO A 122 14.86 9.93 1.53
CA PRO A 122 15.67 11.13 1.60
C PRO A 122 17.16 10.78 1.76
N SER A 123 18.03 11.77 1.54
CA SER A 123 19.45 11.62 1.86
C SER A 123 19.65 11.35 3.35
N LEU A 124 20.36 10.27 3.68
CA LEU A 124 20.56 9.83 5.07
C LEU A 124 21.44 10.78 5.89
N GLU A 125 22.30 11.56 5.23
CA GLU A 125 23.27 12.45 5.90
C GLU A 125 22.59 13.55 6.74
N GLN A 126 21.33 13.87 6.44
CA GLN A 126 20.58 14.96 7.06
C GLN A 126 19.52 14.45 8.07
N LEU A 127 19.44 13.13 8.28
CA LEU A 127 18.42 12.54 9.12
C LEU A 127 18.93 12.30 10.56
N PRO A 128 18.03 12.33 11.56
CA PRO A 128 18.37 11.92 12.91
C PRO A 128 18.92 10.48 12.93
N PRO A 129 19.94 10.15 13.75
CA PRO A 129 20.55 8.83 13.78
C PRO A 129 19.56 7.67 13.98
N ALA A 130 18.56 7.85 14.84
CA ALA A 130 17.51 6.85 15.06
C ALA A 130 16.67 6.57 13.80
N LEU A 131 16.42 7.57 12.96
CA LEU A 131 15.70 7.37 11.70
C LEU A 131 16.59 6.70 10.65
N VAL A 132 17.89 7.02 10.62
CA VAL A 132 18.87 6.35 9.75
C VAL A 132 18.93 4.86 10.06
N GLU A 133 19.03 4.48 11.34
CA GLU A 133 19.05 3.08 11.76
C GLU A 133 17.79 2.33 11.31
N ARG A 134 16.61 2.95 11.44
CA ARG A 134 15.35 2.37 10.97
C ARG A 134 15.31 2.17 9.46
N ILE A 135 15.75 3.16 8.69
CA ILE A 135 15.84 3.07 7.23
C ILE A 135 16.83 1.98 6.81
N GLN A 136 17.97 1.88 7.51
CA GLN A 136 18.95 0.82 7.27
C GLN A 136 18.38 -0.57 7.51
N ASN A 137 17.68 -0.75 8.63
CA ASN A 137 17.05 -2.02 8.97
C ASN A 137 15.94 -2.41 7.97
N ALA A 138 15.19 -1.42 7.46
CA ALA A 138 14.05 -1.66 6.59
C ALA A 138 14.40 -1.80 5.10
N TYR A 139 15.37 -1.04 4.59
CA TYR A 139 15.49 -0.76 3.15
C TYR A 139 16.90 -0.92 2.56
N ARG A 140 17.90 -1.26 3.38
CA ARG A 140 19.26 -1.49 2.89
C ARG A 140 19.33 -2.79 2.09
N GLN A 141 19.85 -2.70 0.88
CA GLN A 141 20.08 -3.81 -0.03
C GLN A 141 21.42 -4.49 0.25
N THR A 142 21.62 -5.69 -0.29
CA THR A 142 22.86 -6.48 -0.10
C THR A 142 24.10 -5.81 -0.69
N ASP A 143 23.95 -4.99 -1.73
CA ASP A 143 25.01 -4.20 -2.35
C ASP A 143 25.31 -2.89 -1.59
N GLY A 144 24.59 -2.62 -0.49
CA GLY A 144 24.72 -1.41 0.32
C GLY A 144 23.90 -0.23 -0.17
N SER A 145 23.21 -0.35 -1.31
CA SER A 145 22.24 0.66 -1.76
C SER A 145 20.95 0.64 -0.93
N TYR A 146 20.06 1.61 -1.15
CA TYR A 146 18.77 1.68 -0.47
C TYR A 146 17.63 1.71 -1.47
N SER A 147 16.57 0.95 -1.18
CA SER A 147 15.34 0.96 -1.97
C SER A 147 14.14 0.62 -1.09
N MET A 148 13.00 1.27 -1.36
CA MET A 148 11.73 0.93 -0.73
C MET A 148 11.04 -0.29 -1.35
N GLN A 149 11.71 -1.06 -2.21
CA GLN A 149 11.19 -2.33 -2.72
C GLN A 149 10.50 -3.19 -1.63
N PRO A 150 11.07 -3.41 -0.43
CA PRO A 150 10.40 -4.19 0.61
C PRO A 150 9.03 -3.62 1.02
N PHE A 151 8.86 -2.30 1.09
CA PHE A 151 7.56 -1.68 1.38
C PHE A 151 6.58 -1.88 0.21
N PHE A 152 7.01 -1.62 -1.02
CA PHE A 152 6.16 -1.77 -2.20
C PHE A 152 5.73 -3.22 -2.47
N ASP A 153 6.55 -4.20 -2.09
CA ASP A 153 6.20 -5.62 -2.18
C ASP A 153 5.00 -5.97 -1.31
N LEU A 154 4.97 -5.41 -0.09
CA LEU A 154 3.88 -5.61 0.85
C LEU A 154 2.57 -5.03 0.33
N LEU A 155 2.63 -3.96 -0.46
CA LEU A 155 1.43 -3.35 -1.05
C LEU A 155 0.73 -4.29 -2.05
N ALA A 156 1.36 -5.35 -2.54
CA ALA A 156 0.64 -6.38 -3.31
C ALA A 156 -0.55 -6.96 -2.53
N LEU A 157 -0.41 -7.13 -1.21
CA LEU A 157 -1.51 -7.58 -0.35
C LEU A 157 -2.50 -6.45 -0.03
N HIS A 158 -2.05 -5.20 0.04
CA HIS A 158 -2.96 -4.04 0.13
C HIS A 158 -3.92 -4.03 -1.08
N GLU A 159 -3.39 -4.08 -2.29
CA GLU A 159 -4.19 -4.12 -3.53
C GLU A 159 -5.08 -5.38 -3.60
N MET A 160 -4.57 -6.54 -3.16
CA MET A 160 -5.41 -7.73 -3.07
C MET A 160 -6.54 -7.57 -2.04
N GLY A 161 -6.33 -6.78 -0.98
CA GLY A 161 -7.36 -6.43 0.00
C GLY A 161 -8.58 -5.76 -0.63
N HIS A 162 -8.40 -4.98 -1.71
CA HIS A 162 -9.52 -4.42 -2.46
C HIS A 162 -10.33 -5.50 -3.18
N SER A 163 -9.66 -6.53 -3.71
CA SER A 163 -10.35 -7.72 -4.24
C SER A 163 -11.16 -8.45 -3.19
N TYR A 164 -10.67 -8.53 -1.94
CA TYR A 164 -11.41 -9.14 -0.83
C TYR A 164 -12.75 -8.45 -0.58
N HIS A 165 -12.74 -7.15 -0.31
CA HIS A 165 -13.98 -6.45 0.06
C HIS A 165 -14.95 -6.34 -1.12
N ALA A 166 -14.45 -6.13 -2.34
CA ALA A 166 -15.29 -5.97 -3.52
C ALA A 166 -15.95 -7.30 -3.92
N GLN A 167 -15.20 -8.40 -3.99
CA GLN A 167 -15.76 -9.69 -4.38
C GLN A 167 -16.64 -10.31 -3.30
N ALA A 168 -16.39 -10.00 -2.03
CA ALA A 168 -17.28 -10.39 -0.95
C ALA A 168 -18.52 -9.49 -0.84
N GLY A 169 -18.59 -8.38 -1.58
CA GLY A 169 -19.70 -7.44 -1.52
C GLY A 169 -19.85 -6.78 -0.15
N LEU A 170 -18.72 -6.36 0.45
CA LEU A 170 -18.76 -5.58 1.68
C LEU A 170 -19.21 -4.15 1.39
N LYS A 171 -19.96 -3.55 2.31
CA LYS A 171 -20.31 -2.14 2.23
C LYS A 171 -19.26 -1.34 2.98
N MET A 172 -18.31 -0.73 2.25
CA MET A 172 -17.24 0.05 2.90
C MET A 172 -17.72 1.37 3.54
N HIS A 173 -18.94 1.84 3.21
CA HIS A 173 -19.58 3.11 3.63
C HIS A 173 -18.82 4.41 3.26
N ARG A 174 -17.50 4.43 3.33
CA ARG A 174 -16.63 5.56 3.05
C ARG A 174 -15.38 5.09 2.31
N LYS A 175 -14.80 5.93 1.48
CA LYS A 175 -13.57 5.63 0.73
C LYS A 175 -12.37 5.51 1.64
N TRP A 176 -12.27 6.36 2.67
CA TRP A 176 -11.19 6.24 3.66
C TRP A 176 -11.26 4.91 4.42
N LEU A 177 -12.47 4.37 4.65
CA LEU A 177 -12.63 3.09 5.32
C LEU A 177 -12.25 1.92 4.39
N SER A 178 -12.45 2.06 3.07
CA SER A 178 -11.90 1.12 2.07
C SER A 178 -10.37 0.99 2.20
N GLU A 179 -9.67 2.13 2.25
CA GLU A 179 -8.20 2.16 2.41
C GLU A 179 -7.73 1.68 3.78
N LEU A 180 -8.41 2.11 4.85
CA LEU A 180 -8.07 1.69 6.20
C LEU A 180 -8.24 0.17 6.35
N PHE A 181 -9.31 -0.40 5.81
CA PHE A 181 -9.60 -1.83 5.89
C PHE A 181 -8.47 -2.66 5.29
N VAL A 182 -8.02 -2.34 4.08
CA VAL A 182 -6.94 -3.09 3.42
C VAL A 182 -5.60 -2.93 4.14
N ASN A 183 -5.36 -1.76 4.75
CA ASN A 183 -4.20 -1.54 5.60
C ASN A 183 -4.27 -2.34 6.92
N ILE A 184 -5.45 -2.46 7.54
CA ILE A 184 -5.67 -3.32 8.72
C ILE A 184 -5.43 -4.79 8.36
N MET A 185 -5.91 -5.25 7.20
CA MET A 185 -5.63 -6.60 6.70
C MET A 185 -4.12 -6.81 6.54
N LEU A 186 -3.45 -5.97 5.74
CA LEU A 186 -2.01 -6.08 5.50
C LEU A 186 -1.21 -6.10 6.81
N HIS A 187 -1.45 -5.11 7.69
CA HIS A 187 -0.71 -5.02 8.95
C HIS A 187 -0.95 -6.23 9.84
N SER A 188 -2.20 -6.69 9.97
CA SER A 188 -2.52 -7.86 10.79
C SER A 188 -1.86 -9.13 10.28
N PHE A 189 -1.85 -9.36 8.96
CA PHE A 189 -1.16 -10.52 8.40
C PHE A 189 0.35 -10.47 8.66
N VAL A 190 0.99 -9.32 8.37
CA VAL A 190 2.43 -9.14 8.58
C VAL A 190 2.78 -9.35 10.05
N ALA A 191 2.05 -8.73 10.99
CA ALA A 191 2.33 -8.88 12.41
C ALA A 191 2.15 -10.33 12.92
N GLU A 192 1.19 -11.07 12.38
CA GLU A 192 0.84 -12.42 12.83
C GLU A 192 1.67 -13.54 12.19
N LYS A 193 2.22 -13.30 11.00
CA LYS A 193 2.83 -14.37 10.18
C LYS A 193 4.23 -14.05 9.69
N GLN A 194 4.57 -12.77 9.55
CA GLN A 194 5.86 -12.31 9.03
C GLN A 194 6.32 -11.03 9.76
N PRO A 195 6.41 -11.04 11.10
CA PRO A 195 6.70 -9.83 11.88
C PRO A 195 8.06 -9.20 11.54
N GLU A 196 8.98 -9.97 10.97
CA GLU A 196 10.25 -9.48 10.42
C GLU A 196 10.09 -8.44 9.29
N LEU A 197 8.91 -8.35 8.66
CA LEU A 197 8.59 -7.36 7.63
C LEU A 197 7.97 -6.07 8.18
N LEU A 198 7.65 -6.00 9.48
CA LEU A 198 7.13 -4.79 10.12
C LEU A 198 8.05 -3.56 9.94
N PRO A 199 9.40 -3.67 10.04
CA PRO A 199 10.27 -2.53 9.77
C PRO A 199 10.06 -1.94 8.38
N ALA A 200 9.88 -2.79 7.36
CA ALA A 200 9.59 -2.35 6.00
C ALA A 200 8.20 -1.71 5.88
N LEU A 201 7.19 -2.24 6.58
CA LEU A 201 5.83 -1.71 6.53
C LEU A 201 5.68 -0.37 7.27
N GLU A 202 6.38 -0.17 8.37
CA GLU A 202 6.12 0.93 9.32
C GLU A 202 7.06 2.13 9.16
N THR A 203 8.30 1.91 8.71
CA THR A 203 9.32 2.97 8.74
C THR A 203 8.98 4.13 7.81
N PHE A 204 8.49 3.84 6.60
CA PHE A 204 8.14 4.90 5.66
C PHE A 204 6.91 5.72 6.12
N PRO A 205 5.78 5.08 6.49
CA PRO A 205 4.64 5.82 7.02
C PRO A 205 4.97 6.72 8.22
N GLU A 206 5.75 6.21 9.17
CA GLU A 206 6.11 6.98 10.36
C GLU A 206 7.07 8.14 10.05
N MET A 207 7.96 7.97 9.06
CA MET A 207 8.80 9.07 8.58
C MET A 207 7.95 10.19 7.97
N VAL A 208 6.96 9.84 7.14
CA VAL A 208 6.06 10.82 6.52
C VAL A 208 5.22 11.55 7.57
N ILE A 209 4.66 10.82 8.55
CA ILE A 209 3.87 11.43 9.63
C ILE A 209 4.75 12.32 10.51
N GLY A 210 5.96 11.87 10.85
CA GLY A 210 6.92 12.61 11.67
C GLY A 210 7.40 13.93 11.04
N ALA A 211 7.33 14.04 9.71
CA ALA A 211 7.60 15.30 9.00
C ALA A 211 6.50 16.36 9.18
N GLY A 212 5.34 15.97 9.75
CA GLY A 212 4.19 16.84 9.97
C GLY A 212 3.33 17.03 8.72
N SER A 213 2.26 17.83 8.84
CA SER A 213 1.25 17.98 7.79
C SER A 213 1.19 19.35 7.11
N SER A 214 2.07 20.28 7.48
CA SER A 214 1.97 21.70 7.08
C SER A 214 2.10 21.95 5.58
N GLU A 215 2.65 21.00 4.83
CA GLU A 215 2.86 21.10 3.38
C GLU A 215 1.73 20.51 2.53
N TYR A 216 0.75 19.85 3.15
CA TYR A 216 -0.35 19.21 2.44
C TYR A 216 -1.57 20.13 2.39
N ARG A 217 -2.21 20.17 1.23
CA ARG A 217 -3.41 20.99 1.01
C ARG A 217 -4.63 20.41 1.71
N TYR A 218 -4.78 19.09 1.63
CA TYR A 218 -5.90 18.37 2.23
C TYR A 218 -5.41 17.61 3.44
N THR A 219 -6.12 17.74 4.56
CA THR A 219 -5.70 17.09 5.81
C THR A 219 -6.85 16.47 6.59
N SER A 220 -8.09 16.50 6.09
CA SER A 220 -9.26 15.88 6.73
C SER A 220 -9.80 14.67 5.97
N LEU A 221 -10.44 13.72 6.67
CA LEU A 221 -11.12 12.60 6.02
C LEU A 221 -12.24 13.04 5.07
N VAL A 222 -12.86 14.21 5.31
CA VAL A 222 -13.84 14.80 4.39
C VAL A 222 -13.17 15.22 3.09
N ASP A 223 -12.00 15.84 3.15
CA ASP A 223 -11.23 16.16 1.95
C ASP A 223 -10.83 14.88 1.20
N PHE A 224 -10.42 13.84 1.93
CA PHE A 224 -10.12 12.55 1.33
C PHE A 224 -11.33 12.01 0.57
N GLU A 225 -12.49 11.91 1.22
CA GLU A 225 -13.73 11.39 0.64
C GLU A 225 -14.11 12.13 -0.65
N ASN A 226 -14.03 13.47 -0.62
CA ASN A 226 -14.43 14.33 -1.73
C ASN A 226 -13.44 14.33 -2.90
N ASN A 227 -12.16 14.05 -2.66
CA ASN A 227 -11.11 14.18 -3.68
C ASN A 227 -10.47 12.84 -4.11
N TYR A 228 -10.86 11.72 -3.50
CA TYR A 228 -10.23 10.40 -3.73
C TYR A 228 -10.31 9.94 -5.19
N ASP A 229 -11.47 10.05 -5.85
CA ASP A 229 -11.64 9.59 -7.25
C ASP A 229 -10.94 10.54 -8.25
N ASP A 230 -10.56 11.73 -7.80
CA ASP A 230 -9.95 12.77 -8.63
C ASP A 230 -8.42 12.80 -8.46
N ALA A 231 -7.82 11.61 -8.26
CA ALA A 231 -6.38 11.42 -8.25
C ALA A 231 -5.78 11.89 -9.57
N GLY A 232 -5.31 13.15 -9.59
CA GLY A 232 -4.78 13.81 -10.79
C GLY A 232 -5.42 15.16 -11.15
N LYS A 233 -6.64 15.50 -10.66
CA LYS A 233 -7.18 16.88 -10.80
C LYS A 233 -7.53 17.53 -9.45
N GLY A 234 -7.81 16.73 -8.43
CA GLY A 234 -8.10 17.15 -7.05
C GLY A 234 -6.99 16.74 -6.08
N MET A 235 -6.86 15.44 -5.78
CA MET A 235 -5.86 14.88 -4.86
C MET A 235 -4.52 14.69 -5.58
N THR A 236 -3.44 15.31 -5.08
CA THR A 236 -2.09 15.09 -5.62
C THR A 236 -1.50 13.78 -5.08
N SER A 237 -0.58 13.14 -5.82
CA SER A 237 0.10 11.92 -5.37
C SER A 237 0.80 12.09 -4.03
N LYS A 238 1.35 13.29 -3.77
CA LYS A 238 1.97 13.65 -2.49
C LYS A 238 0.94 13.65 -1.35
N ASN A 239 -0.22 14.27 -1.59
CA ASN A 239 -1.30 14.33 -0.60
C ASN A 239 -1.92 12.95 -0.35
N TYR A 240 -2.09 12.13 -1.40
CA TYR A 240 -2.52 10.73 -1.28
C TYR A 240 -1.54 9.88 -0.46
N GLY A 241 -0.24 9.99 -0.73
CA GLY A 241 0.80 9.29 0.02
C GLY A 241 0.81 9.64 1.51
N TRP A 242 0.48 10.88 1.87
CA TRP A 242 0.30 11.27 3.27
C TRP A 242 -0.90 10.59 3.92
N TYR A 243 -2.06 10.54 3.25
CA TYR A 243 -3.21 9.79 3.77
C TYR A 243 -2.90 8.31 3.93
N GLN A 244 -2.27 7.69 2.93
CA GLN A 244 -1.87 6.28 3.01
C GLN A 244 -0.91 6.02 4.17
N SER A 245 0.05 6.92 4.40
CA SER A 245 0.95 6.83 5.56
C SER A 245 0.17 6.86 6.88
N ASN A 246 -0.82 7.76 7.00
CA ASN A 246 -1.68 7.82 8.18
C ASN A 246 -2.56 6.56 8.34
N PHE A 247 -3.07 5.98 7.24
CA PHE A 247 -3.84 4.74 7.31
C PHE A 247 -2.99 3.52 7.68
N HIS A 248 -1.76 3.41 7.18
CA HIS A 248 -0.81 2.38 7.65
C HIS A 248 -0.52 2.52 9.14
N HIS A 249 -0.30 3.75 9.63
CA HIS A 249 -0.08 4.00 11.05
C HIS A 249 -1.34 3.68 11.88
N ALA A 250 -2.52 4.08 11.42
CA ALA A 250 -3.78 3.74 12.07
C ALA A 250 -4.00 2.22 12.14
N ALA A 251 -3.68 1.48 11.07
CA ALA A 251 -3.75 0.03 11.06
C ALA A 251 -2.84 -0.61 12.13
N LYS A 252 -1.61 -0.09 12.30
CA LYS A 252 -0.72 -0.48 13.41
C LYS A 252 -1.36 -0.23 14.77
N GLN A 253 -1.90 0.96 15.01
CA GLN A 253 -2.54 1.28 16.29
C GLN A 253 -3.75 0.39 16.57
N ILE A 254 -4.55 0.11 15.54
CA ILE A 254 -5.71 -0.79 15.64
C ILE A 254 -5.27 -2.21 15.99
N TYR A 255 -4.23 -2.74 15.32
CA TYR A 255 -3.69 -4.05 15.63
C TYR A 255 -3.09 -4.09 17.05
N ASN A 256 -2.35 -3.07 17.48
CA ASN A 256 -1.81 -3.02 18.84
C ASN A 256 -2.91 -3.00 19.91
N ALA A 257 -4.04 -2.37 19.61
CA ALA A 257 -5.15 -2.24 20.57
C ALA A 257 -6.04 -3.49 20.63
N GLY A 258 -6.27 -4.16 19.50
CA GLY A 258 -7.25 -5.24 19.41
C GLY A 258 -6.73 -6.55 18.82
N GLY A 259 -5.54 -6.59 18.23
CA GLY A 259 -4.98 -7.74 17.54
C GLY A 259 -5.71 -8.10 16.25
N SER A 260 -5.44 -9.31 15.75
CA SER A 260 -6.04 -9.86 14.52
C SER A 260 -7.56 -9.99 14.53
N ARG A 261 -8.19 -10.07 15.72
CA ARG A 261 -9.66 -10.15 15.84
C ARG A 261 -10.37 -8.96 15.19
N VAL A 262 -9.74 -7.79 15.17
CA VAL A 262 -10.36 -6.56 14.64
C VAL A 262 -10.65 -6.69 13.15
N VAL A 263 -9.78 -7.37 12.39
CA VAL A 263 -10.02 -7.65 10.96
C VAL A 263 -11.33 -8.43 10.79
N LYS A 264 -11.51 -9.46 11.62
CA LYS A 264 -12.67 -10.35 11.55
C LYS A 264 -13.96 -9.65 11.97
N GLU A 265 -13.92 -8.89 13.06
CA GLU A 265 -15.08 -8.12 13.53
C GLU A 265 -15.46 -7.04 12.51
N LEU A 266 -14.48 -6.34 11.93
CA LEU A 266 -14.72 -5.36 10.86
C LEU A 266 -15.32 -6.02 9.62
N TRP A 267 -14.79 -7.18 9.21
CA TRP A 267 -15.33 -7.96 8.10
C TRP A 267 -16.81 -8.31 8.30
N ILE A 268 -17.16 -8.83 9.49
CA ILE A 268 -18.54 -9.21 9.82
C ILE A 268 -19.45 -7.99 9.79
N ALA A 269 -19.07 -6.90 10.46
CA ALA A 269 -19.90 -5.71 10.54
C ALA A 269 -20.16 -5.09 9.15
N LEU A 270 -19.13 -4.98 8.29
CA LEU A 270 -19.27 -4.45 6.92
C LEU A 270 -20.06 -5.40 6.00
N LYS A 271 -20.17 -6.68 6.35
CA LYS A 271 -20.99 -7.66 5.65
C LYS A 271 -22.46 -7.57 6.07
N GLU A 272 -22.74 -7.33 7.34
CA GLU A 272 -24.09 -7.23 7.89
C GLU A 272 -24.75 -5.89 7.56
N HIS A 273 -24.00 -4.78 7.66
CA HIS A 273 -24.53 -3.43 7.51
C HIS A 273 -24.50 -2.93 6.06
N GLN A 274 -25.43 -3.42 5.24
CA GLN A 274 -25.49 -3.09 3.81
C GLN A 274 -26.17 -1.75 3.48
N GLN A 275 -26.92 -1.18 4.42
CA GLN A 275 -27.60 0.10 4.23
C GLN A 275 -26.65 1.27 4.44
N GLU A 276 -26.85 2.36 3.71
CA GLU A 276 -26.02 3.55 3.87
C GLU A 276 -26.19 4.15 5.27
N MET A 277 -25.07 4.47 5.91
CA MET A 277 -25.01 5.02 7.26
C MET A 277 -24.51 6.45 7.21
N LYS A 278 -25.09 7.30 8.05
CA LYS A 278 -24.53 8.60 8.40
C LYS A 278 -23.27 8.42 9.23
N ASP A 279 -22.44 9.47 9.33
CA ASP A 279 -21.15 9.39 10.03
C ASP A 279 -21.30 8.98 11.50
N ASN A 280 -22.31 9.50 12.20
CA ASN A 280 -22.56 9.13 13.60
C ASN A 280 -22.98 7.66 13.77
N GLU A 281 -23.77 7.12 12.84
CA GLU A 281 -24.19 5.72 12.82
C GLU A 281 -23.00 4.80 12.52
N LEU A 282 -22.18 5.16 11.53
CA LEU A 282 -20.96 4.43 11.17
C LEU A 282 -19.98 4.39 12.34
N VAL A 283 -19.71 5.53 12.98
CA VAL A 283 -18.82 5.60 14.15
C VAL A 283 -19.35 4.74 15.31
N ASP A 284 -20.66 4.77 15.54
CA ASP A 284 -21.28 3.96 16.59
C ASP A 284 -21.16 2.46 16.32
N MET A 285 -21.38 2.02 15.07
CA MET A 285 -21.18 0.64 14.65
C MET A 285 -19.71 0.23 14.84
N LEU A 286 -18.77 1.01 14.30
CA LEU A 286 -17.33 0.71 14.41
C LEU A 286 -16.88 0.61 15.87
N ARG A 287 -17.42 1.44 16.76
CA ARG A 287 -17.05 1.43 18.17
C ARG A 287 -17.65 0.25 18.94
N LYS A 288 -18.92 -0.08 18.69
CA LYS A 288 -19.68 -1.06 19.48
C LYS A 288 -19.54 -2.50 18.97
N GLU A 289 -19.40 -2.67 17.67
CA GLU A 289 -19.44 -3.98 17.00
C GLU A 289 -18.07 -4.41 16.47
N VAL A 290 -17.15 -3.47 16.26
CA VAL A 290 -15.79 -3.73 15.80
C VAL A 290 -14.79 -3.50 16.95
N HIS A 291 -14.26 -2.28 17.06
CA HIS A 291 -13.34 -1.93 18.13
C HIS A 291 -13.24 -0.41 18.25
N PRO A 292 -13.17 0.17 19.47
CA PRO A 292 -13.05 1.62 19.65
C PRO A 292 -11.90 2.26 18.86
N SER A 293 -10.78 1.54 18.68
CA SER A 293 -9.64 2.04 17.91
C SER A 293 -9.94 2.28 16.43
N VAL A 294 -10.93 1.59 15.84
CA VAL A 294 -11.33 1.82 14.44
C VAL A 294 -12.16 3.09 14.33
N ALA A 295 -13.11 3.28 15.25
CA ALA A 295 -13.89 4.51 15.34
C ALA A 295 -13.02 5.74 15.65
N ASP A 296 -11.97 5.56 16.45
CA ASP A 296 -11.00 6.59 16.80
C ASP A 296 -10.28 7.18 15.59
N VAL A 297 -10.13 6.43 14.49
CA VAL A 297 -9.54 6.98 13.26
C VAL A 297 -10.35 8.17 12.75
N TYR A 298 -11.68 8.08 12.77
CA TYR A 298 -12.56 9.19 12.39
C TYR A 298 -12.61 10.26 13.49
N LEU A 299 -12.82 9.84 14.74
CA LEU A 299 -13.05 10.76 15.87
C LEU A 299 -11.81 11.59 16.24
N LYS A 300 -10.62 11.05 16.01
CA LYS A 300 -9.35 11.63 16.45
C LYS A 300 -8.43 12.00 15.28
N TRP A 301 -8.91 11.94 14.04
CA TRP A 301 -8.09 12.21 12.83
C TRP A 301 -7.25 13.49 12.93
N ASN A 302 -7.85 14.58 13.39
CA ASN A 302 -7.20 15.89 13.50
C ASN A 302 -6.61 16.17 14.90
N GLN A 303 -6.71 15.22 15.84
CA GLN A 303 -6.06 15.36 17.13
C GLN A 303 -4.58 15.03 16.94
N LYS A 304 -3.70 15.86 17.52
CA LYS A 304 -2.26 15.56 17.49
C LYS A 304 -2.04 14.19 18.14
N GLN A 305 -1.54 13.24 17.37
CA GLN A 305 -1.05 11.95 17.86
C GLN A 305 0.28 12.15 18.57
#